data_AF-A0A7C4UTN1-F1
#
_entry.id   AF-A0A7C4UTN1-F1
#
_cell.length_a   1.000
_cell.length_b   1.000
_cell.length_c   1.000
_cell.angle_alpha   90.00
_cell.angle_beta   90.00
_cell.angle_gamma   90.00
#
_symmetry.space_group_name_H-M   'P 1'
#
loop_
_entity.id
_entity.type
_entity.pdbx_description
1 polymer ?
#
loop_
_entity_poly.entity_id
_entity_poly.type
_entity_poly.pdbx_seq_one_letter_code
_entity_poly.pdbx_strand_id
1 'polypeptide(L)'
;MMTICPQCGSNEIVPDLIVFADEAAIGQRPVHVSLKEPEPAKRPFMWIPKEVSTGFRAAICGACGHTQFYTKYHVEILEAHKKGYKSQAYSMNIFPSP
;
A
#
# COMPACT_ATOMS: atom_id res chain seq x y z
N MET A 1 -17.66 -17.10 7.12
CA MET A 1 -16.76 -17.16 8.28
C MET A 1 -16.88 -15.84 9.02
N MET A 2 -17.07 -15.87 10.34
CA MET A 2 -17.03 -14.65 11.16
C MET A 2 -15.57 -14.29 11.41
N THR A 3 -15.20 -13.05 11.12
CA THR A 3 -13.85 -12.53 11.38
C THR A 3 -13.78 -12.12 12.86
N ILE A 4 -12.88 -12.75 13.62
CA ILE A 4 -12.67 -12.46 15.03
C ILE A 4 -11.42 -11.58 15.18
N CYS A 5 -11.48 -10.57 16.03
CA CYS A 5 -10.33 -9.75 16.36
C CYS A 5 -9.24 -10.61 17.02
N PRO A 6 -8.02 -10.69 16.46
CA PRO A 6 -6.95 -11.51 17.05
C PRO A 6 -6.43 -10.94 18.37
N GLN A 7 -6.72 -9.67 18.67
CA GLN A 7 -6.21 -8.99 19.86
C GLN A 7 -7.15 -9.09 21.07
N CYS A 8 -8.47 -9.02 20.88
CA CYS A 8 -9.44 -9.04 21.99
C CYS A 8 -10.55 -10.10 21.87
N GLY A 9 -10.61 -10.86 20.77
CA GLY A 9 -11.63 -11.89 20.56
C GLY A 9 -13.04 -11.36 20.20
N SER A 10 -13.22 -10.04 20.07
CA SER A 10 -14.50 -9.46 19.63
C SER A 10 -14.80 -9.80 18.17
N ASN A 11 -16.09 -9.93 17.84
CA ASN A 11 -16.60 -10.09 16.48
C ASN A 11 -17.07 -8.76 15.85
N GLU A 12 -16.93 -7.65 16.57
CA GLU A 12 -17.25 -6.30 16.08
C GLU A 12 -16.14 -5.80 15.17
N ILE A 13 -16.10 -6.30 13.93
CA ILE A 13 -15.14 -5.89 12.91
C ILE A 13 -15.86 -5.04 11.87
N VAL A 14 -15.29 -3.88 11.57
CA VAL A 14 -15.70 -3.01 10.45
C VAL A 14 -14.73 -3.27 9.29
N PRO A 15 -15.14 -3.99 8.22
CA PRO A 15 -14.27 -4.36 7.11
C PRO A 15 -14.28 -3.33 5.97
N ASP A 16 -13.38 -3.52 5.01
CA ASP A 16 -13.33 -2.87 3.69
C ASP A 16 -13.24 -1.33 3.67
N LEU A 17 -12.71 -0.76 4.75
CA LEU A 17 -12.51 0.68 4.89
C LEU A 17 -11.44 1.20 3.93
N ILE A 18 -11.66 2.38 3.36
CA ILE A 18 -10.66 3.12 2.58
C ILE A 18 -9.77 3.89 3.55
N VAL A 19 -8.46 3.82 3.33
CA VAL A 19 -7.45 4.49 4.17
C VAL A 19 -6.89 5.68 3.40
N PHE A 20 -7.06 6.88 3.97
CA PHE A 20 -6.49 8.12 3.45
C PHE A 20 -5.21 8.47 4.22
N ALA A 21 -4.25 9.13 3.55
CA ALA A 21 -2.94 9.41 4.12
C ALA A 21 -2.89 10.68 4.99
N ASP A 22 -3.79 11.66 4.81
CA ASP A 22 -4.07 12.79 5.71
C ASP A 22 -5.57 13.12 5.79
N GLU A 23 -5.95 14.27 6.37
CA GLU A 23 -7.27 14.90 6.21
C GLU A 23 -7.70 14.79 4.75
N ALA A 24 -8.93 14.32 4.52
CA ALA A 24 -9.49 14.02 3.22
C ALA A 24 -9.57 15.26 2.31
N ALA A 25 -8.42 15.68 1.77
CA ALA A 25 -8.29 16.80 0.87
C ALA A 25 -8.57 16.33 -0.56
N ILE A 26 -9.20 17.20 -1.33
CA ILE A 26 -9.51 16.96 -2.74
C ILE A 26 -8.19 16.70 -3.49
N GLY A 27 -8.09 15.52 -4.11
CA GLY A 27 -6.90 15.11 -4.88
C GLY A 27 -5.91 14.22 -4.12
N GLN A 28 -6.10 13.98 -2.82
CA GLN A 28 -5.31 12.97 -2.12
C GLN A 28 -5.67 11.56 -2.61
N ARG A 29 -4.63 10.76 -2.87
CA ARG A 29 -4.77 9.34 -3.19
C ARG A 29 -4.81 8.54 -1.89
N PRO A 30 -5.64 7.49 -1.80
CA PRO A 30 -5.54 6.52 -0.71
C PRO A 30 -4.12 6.00 -0.55
N VAL A 31 -3.80 5.53 0.65
CA VAL A 31 -2.50 4.89 0.93
C VAL A 31 -2.30 3.72 -0.04
N HIS A 32 -1.15 3.70 -0.69
CA HIS A 32 -0.80 2.71 -1.69
C HIS A 32 0.66 2.25 -1.53
N VAL A 33 0.95 1.07 -2.05
CA VAL A 33 2.33 0.63 -2.31
C VAL A 33 2.63 0.81 -3.79
N SER A 34 3.89 1.14 -4.07
CA SER A 34 4.46 1.14 -5.42
C SER A 34 5.71 0.25 -5.44
N LEU A 35 5.76 -0.64 -6.43
CA LEU A 35 6.91 -1.45 -6.77
C LEU A 35 7.41 -1.06 -8.16
N LYS A 36 8.72 -0.79 -8.26
CA LYS A 36 9.36 -0.34 -9.48
C LYS A 36 10.33 -1.37 -10.00
N GLU A 37 10.35 -1.54 -11.31
CA GLU A 37 11.34 -2.37 -12.00
C GLU A 37 12.75 -1.84 -11.71
N PRO A 38 13.68 -2.69 -11.25
CA PRO A 38 15.03 -2.26 -10.99
C PRO A 38 15.72 -1.87 -12.28
N GLU A 39 16.67 -0.94 -12.18
CA GLU A 39 17.47 -0.54 -13.32
C GLU A 39 18.31 -1.72 -13.86
N PRO A 40 18.21 -2.06 -15.15
CA PRO A 40 18.98 -3.15 -15.73
C PRO A 40 20.45 -2.78 -15.83
N ALA A 41 21.34 -3.77 -15.67
CA ALA A 41 22.80 -3.56 -15.74
C ALA A 41 23.28 -2.98 -17.08
N LYS A 42 22.54 -3.22 -18.17
CA LYS A 42 22.75 -2.59 -19.48
C LYS A 42 21.51 -1.80 -19.84
N ARG A 43 21.53 -0.48 -19.59
CA ARG A 43 20.42 0.41 -19.89
C ARG A 43 20.36 0.74 -21.39
N PRO A 44 19.25 0.44 -22.09
CA PRO A 44 19.05 0.90 -23.46
C PRO A 44 18.86 2.43 -23.51
N PHE A 45 19.09 3.05 -24.68
CA PHE A 45 19.05 4.51 -24.87
C PHE A 45 17.74 5.16 -24.38
N MET A 46 16.62 4.44 -24.50
CA MET A 46 15.32 4.86 -23.99
C MET A 46 14.78 3.76 -23.08
N TRP A 47 14.97 3.90 -21.77
CA TRP A 47 14.46 2.97 -20.76
C TRP A 47 13.47 3.68 -19.84
N ILE A 48 12.26 3.14 -19.75
CA ILE A 48 11.22 3.60 -18.83
C ILE A 48 10.91 2.44 -17.89
N PRO A 49 11.14 2.60 -16.57
CA PRO A 49 10.85 1.54 -15.59
C PRO A 49 9.36 1.26 -15.54
N LYS A 50 9.00 -0.02 -15.54
CA LYS A 50 7.63 -0.44 -15.23
C LYS A 50 7.35 -0.25 -13.74
N GLU A 51 6.10 0.03 -13.42
CA GLU A 51 5.62 0.26 -12.06
C GLU A 51 4.32 -0.51 -11.82
N VAL A 52 4.19 -1.09 -10.63
CA VAL A 52 2.95 -1.67 -10.11
C VAL A 52 2.59 -0.87 -8.87
N SER A 53 1.43 -0.19 -8.91
CA SER A 53 0.93 0.63 -7.80
C SER A 53 -0.46 0.17 -7.39
N THR A 54 -0.65 -0.12 -6.10
CA THR A 54 -1.89 -0.72 -5.58
C THR A 54 -2.25 -0.17 -4.20
N GLY A 55 -3.53 0.12 -3.97
CA GLY A 55 -4.03 0.64 -2.70
C GLY A 55 -4.26 -0.42 -1.62
N PHE A 56 -4.51 0.05 -0.40
CA PHE A 56 -4.91 -0.78 0.75
C PHE A 56 -6.36 -0.53 1.19
N ARG A 57 -6.91 -1.54 1.84
CA ARG A 57 -8.11 -1.49 2.66
C ARG A 57 -7.74 -1.76 4.11
N ALA A 58 -8.58 -1.31 5.03
CA ALA A 58 -8.44 -1.62 6.43
C ALA A 58 -9.67 -2.35 6.98
N ALA A 59 -9.44 -3.22 7.96
CA ALA A 59 -10.44 -3.73 8.86
C ALA A 59 -10.10 -3.26 10.28
N ILE A 60 -11.07 -2.68 10.98
CA ILE A 60 -10.89 -2.13 12.33
C ILE A 60 -11.82 -2.85 13.30
N CYS A 61 -11.29 -3.32 14.43
CA CYS A 61 -12.11 -3.80 15.52
C CYS A 61 -12.75 -2.64 16.26
N GLY A 62 -14.08 -2.61 16.31
CA GLY A 62 -14.85 -1.59 17.05
C GLY A 62 -14.62 -1.62 18.56
N ALA A 63 -14.33 -2.80 19.13
CA ALA A 63 -14.16 -2.95 20.57
C ALA A 63 -12.79 -2.49 21.10
N CYS A 64 -11.69 -2.76 20.36
CA CYS A 64 -10.34 -2.48 20.84
C CYS A 64 -9.47 -1.64 19.89
N GLY A 65 -9.98 -1.27 18.71
CA GLY A 65 -9.26 -0.47 17.72
C GLY A 65 -8.18 -1.21 16.93
N HIS A 66 -7.99 -2.52 17.16
CA HIS A 66 -7.03 -3.32 16.38
C HIS A 66 -7.31 -3.17 14.88
N THR A 67 -6.28 -2.76 14.13
CA THR A 67 -6.39 -2.40 12.71
C THR A 67 -5.52 -3.31 11.86
N GLN A 68 -6.12 -3.89 10.83
CA GLN A 68 -5.44 -4.72 9.84
C GLN A 68 -5.51 -4.05 8.47
N PHE A 69 -4.35 -3.82 7.85
CA PHE A 69 -4.28 -3.39 6.45
C PHE A 69 -4.16 -4.60 5.54
N TYR A 70 -4.92 -4.61 4.44
CA TYR A 70 -4.89 -5.66 3.45
C TYR A 70 -5.13 -5.09 2.04
N THR A 71 -4.81 -5.89 1.02
CA THR A 71 -4.98 -5.49 -0.37
C THR A 71 -5.57 -6.64 -1.17
N LYS A 72 -6.39 -6.32 -2.18
CA LYS A 72 -6.92 -7.31 -3.13
C LYS A 72 -5.89 -7.68 -4.21
N TYR A 73 -4.86 -6.84 -4.39
CA TYR A 73 -3.85 -6.97 -5.44
C TYR A 73 -2.59 -7.75 -5.00
N HIS A 74 -2.77 -8.66 -4.04
CA HIS A 74 -1.67 -9.44 -3.47
C HIS A 74 -0.94 -10.34 -4.48
N VAL A 75 -1.63 -10.82 -5.53
CA VAL A 75 -1.05 -11.66 -6.58
C VAL A 75 -0.08 -10.83 -7.41
N GLU A 76 -0.49 -9.65 -7.85
CA GLU A 76 0.30 -8.72 -8.66
C GLU A 76 1.55 -8.24 -7.89
N ILE A 77 1.40 -7.94 -6.60
CA ILE A 77 2.51 -7.58 -5.72
C ILE A 77 3.51 -8.75 -5.63
N LEU A 78 3.03 -9.97 -5.40
CA LEU A 78 3.90 -11.14 -5.29
C LEU A 78 4.62 -11.44 -6.61
N GLU A 79 3.92 -11.32 -7.74
CA GLU A 79 4.52 -11.50 -9.07
C GLU A 79 5.59 -10.45 -9.36
N ALA A 80 5.33 -9.18 -9.06
CA ALA A 80 6.29 -8.10 -9.22
C ALA A 80 7.53 -8.34 -8.35
N HIS A 81 7.34 -8.72 -7.09
CA HIS A 81 8.43 -9.07 -6.18
C HIS A 81 9.28 -10.24 -6.72
N LYS A 82 8.63 -11.31 -7.22
CA LYS A 82 9.32 -12.45 -7.87
C LYS A 82 10.11 -12.04 -9.12
N LYS A 83 9.66 -11.01 -9.84
CA LYS A 83 10.38 -10.41 -10.98
C LYS A 83 11.51 -9.46 -10.54
N GLY A 84 11.76 -9.31 -9.24
CA GLY A 84 12.82 -8.48 -8.68
C GLY A 84 12.46 -7.01 -8.52
N TYR A 85 11.18 -6.64 -8.65
CA TYR A 85 10.73 -5.26 -8.45
C TYR A 85 10.92 -4.88 -6.99
N LYS A 86 11.32 -3.63 -6.75
CA LYS A 86 11.65 -3.14 -5.40
C LYS A 86 10.73 -1.99 -5.01
N SER A 87 10.51 -1.84 -3.71
CA SER A 87 9.86 -0.66 -3.16
C SER A 87 10.67 0.58 -3.54
N GLN A 88 9.97 1.66 -3.91
CA GLN A 88 10.62 2.95 -4.10
C GLN A 88 11.15 3.45 -2.75
N ALA A 89 12.39 3.94 -2.73
CA ALA A 89 12.90 4.62 -1.55
C ALA A 89 12.02 5.84 -1.28
N TYR A 90 11.56 6.00 -0.04
CA TYR A 90 10.87 7.21 0.38
C TYR A 90 11.89 8.35 0.40
N SER A 91 12.02 9.07 -0.72
CA SER A 91 12.79 10.31 -0.75
C SER A 91 11.93 11.39 -0.11
N MET A 92 12.18 11.70 1.16
CA MET A 92 11.74 12.97 1.77
C MET A 92 12.48 14.13 1.10
N ASN A 93 12.22 14.38 -0.18
CA ASN A 93 12.48 15.69 -0.74
C ASN A 93 11.29 16.55 -0.30
N ILE A 94 11.30 16.88 0.99
CA ILE A 94 10.57 18.02 1.52
C ILE A 94 11.19 19.21 0.79
N PHE A 95 10.53 19.67 -0.27
CA PHE A 95 10.84 20.99 -0.82
C PHE A 95 10.75 21.96 0.37
N PRO A 96 11.81 22.72 0.69
CA PRO A 96 11.63 23.78 1.67
C PRO A 96 10.54 24.71 1.13
N SER A 97 9.52 24.95 1.96
CA SER A 97 8.55 26.01 1.71
C SER A 97 9.31 27.33 1.45
N PRO A 98 8.85 28.18 0.51
CA PRO A 98 9.45 29.48 0.28
C PRO A 98 9.42 30.38 1.52
#